data_AF-A0A263BTG2-F1
#
_entry.id   AF-A0A263BTG2-F1
#
_cell.length_a   1.000
_cell.length_b   1.000
_cell.length_c   1.000
_cell.angle_alpha   90.00
_cell.angle_beta   90.00
_cell.angle_gamma   90.00
#
_symmetry.space_group_name_H-M   'P 1'
#
loop_
_entity.id
_entity.type
_entity.pdbx_description
1 polymer ?
#
loop_
_entity_poly.entity_id
_entity_poly.type
_entity_poly.pdbx_seq_one_letter_code
_entity_poly.pdbx_strand_id
1 'polypeptide(L)'
;MISKEKFDEYREFIKSNDPIGKILVFFDNYNNANHRATLARHLKRHFSKEHPERRRDAIQLIESSIEMFYSEKDEYGKIEYDQIIRAYKDLAIWYWQETQNANKPYELTKEALKIIKQLTDADVPFGIRGQIWYQRWFFLSILGHEKKAKAECAKMIEDIKYKYLSYSVNSIYYFGHLFLSNRYQWSQDYLSAIKHLEEGAQYIDLIDGSWKFQYKKYKNLLELKDSNPKQCYENLSVLIENASHNYPDWEFDSFYIAN
;
A
#
# COMPACT_ATOMS: atom_id res chain seq x y z
N MET A 1 -7.76 -20.65 10.51
CA MET A 1 -7.80 -19.70 11.64
C MET A 1 -6.78 -20.18 12.66
N ILE A 2 -5.87 -19.31 13.10
CA ILE A 2 -4.89 -19.67 14.13
C ILE A 2 -5.58 -19.87 15.49
N SER A 3 -5.03 -20.71 16.36
CA SER A 3 -5.60 -20.93 17.70
C SER A 3 -5.22 -19.80 18.67
N LYS A 4 -5.90 -19.74 19.82
CA LYS A 4 -5.58 -18.78 20.89
C LYS A 4 -4.19 -19.02 21.46
N GLU A 5 -3.80 -20.28 21.63
CA GLU A 5 -2.48 -20.66 22.14
C GLU A 5 -1.37 -20.15 21.23
N LYS A 6 -1.56 -20.30 19.90
CA LYS A 6 -0.60 -19.82 18.91
C LYS A 6 -0.56 -18.30 18.81
N PHE A 7 -1.72 -17.63 18.98
CA PHE A 7 -1.78 -16.17 19.12
C PHE A 7 -0.96 -15.70 20.33
N ASP A 8 -1.16 -16.33 21.48
CA ASP A 8 -0.46 -15.99 22.72
C ASP A 8 1.05 -16.22 22.60
N GLU A 9 1.47 -17.31 21.95
CA GLU A 9 2.88 -17.58 21.61
C GLU A 9 3.50 -16.42 20.79
N TYR A 10 2.83 -16.00 19.71
CA TYR A 10 3.33 -14.90 18.89
C TYR A 10 3.34 -13.57 19.63
N ARG A 11 2.33 -13.31 20.47
CA ARG A 11 2.31 -12.11 21.30
C ARG A 11 3.56 -12.04 22.18
N GLU A 12 3.89 -13.11 22.88
CA GLU A 12 5.07 -13.15 23.76
C GLU A 12 6.39 -13.09 22.97
N PHE A 13 6.43 -13.72 21.79
CA PHE A 13 7.56 -13.59 20.88
C PHE A 13 7.81 -12.13 20.47
N ILE A 14 6.77 -11.41 20.02
CA ILE A 14 6.88 -10.00 19.61
C ILE A 14 7.27 -9.11 20.79
N LYS A 15 6.65 -9.30 21.96
CA LYS A 15 7.04 -8.58 23.19
C LYS A 15 8.50 -8.83 23.58
N SER A 16 9.07 -9.97 23.24
CA SER A 16 10.47 -10.29 23.58
C SER A 16 11.46 -9.76 22.55
N ASN A 17 11.07 -9.68 21.27
CA ASN A 17 12.01 -9.50 20.15
C ASN A 17 11.79 -8.22 19.32
N ASP A 18 10.63 -7.55 19.40
CA ASP A 18 10.34 -6.33 18.63
C ASP A 18 10.44 -5.08 19.53
N PRO A 19 11.43 -4.19 19.34
CA PRO A 19 11.52 -2.94 20.10
C PRO A 19 10.28 -2.06 19.99
N ILE A 20 9.60 -2.07 18.83
CA ILE A 20 8.35 -1.31 18.63
C ILE A 20 7.19 -2.05 19.29
N GLY A 21 7.10 -3.37 19.10
CA GLY A 21 6.09 -4.22 19.74
C GLY A 21 6.16 -4.23 21.27
N LYS A 22 7.35 -4.00 21.84
CA LYS A 22 7.58 -3.78 23.29
C LYS A 22 6.94 -2.48 23.79
N ILE A 23 6.94 -1.43 22.98
CA ILE A 23 6.49 -0.09 23.36
C ILE A 23 4.98 0.07 23.12
N LEU A 24 4.43 -0.61 22.10
CA LEU A 24 3.06 -0.41 21.60
C LEU A 24 2.14 -1.61 21.90
N VAL A 25 2.04 -2.06 23.14
CA VAL A 25 1.21 -3.23 23.53
C VAL A 25 -0.28 -2.97 23.26
N PHE A 26 -0.72 -3.17 22.02
CA PHE A 26 -2.10 -2.98 21.52
C PHE A 26 -2.62 -4.24 20.81
N PHE A 27 -2.20 -5.43 21.26
CA PHE A 27 -2.62 -6.72 20.67
C PHE A 27 -2.73 -7.87 21.69
N ASP A 28 -3.27 -7.61 22.87
CA ASP A 28 -3.38 -8.57 23.98
C ASP A 28 -4.64 -9.44 23.98
N ASN A 29 -5.57 -9.20 23.05
CA ASN A 29 -6.90 -9.79 23.03
C ASN A 29 -7.14 -10.57 21.74
N TYR A 30 -7.16 -11.90 21.86
CA TYR A 30 -7.44 -12.82 20.76
C TYR A 30 -8.81 -12.59 20.10
N ASN A 31 -9.79 -12.07 20.84
CA ASN A 31 -11.17 -11.85 20.35
C ASN A 31 -11.40 -10.41 19.87
N ASN A 32 -10.34 -9.66 19.55
CA ASN A 32 -10.44 -8.32 18.99
C ASN A 32 -9.79 -8.26 17.60
N ALA A 33 -10.53 -7.75 16.60
CA ALA A 33 -10.07 -7.71 15.22
C ALA A 33 -8.81 -6.85 15.03
N ASN A 34 -8.78 -5.65 15.63
CA ASN A 34 -7.64 -4.74 15.59
C ASN A 34 -6.38 -5.37 16.20
N HIS A 35 -6.53 -6.13 17.29
CA HIS A 35 -5.42 -6.80 17.96
C HIS A 35 -4.83 -7.92 17.07
N ARG A 36 -5.67 -8.70 16.38
CA ARG A 36 -5.21 -9.69 15.39
C ARG A 36 -4.49 -9.05 14.21
N ALA A 37 -5.06 -7.99 13.64
CA ALA A 37 -4.46 -7.31 12.51
C ALA A 37 -3.10 -6.69 12.88
N THR A 38 -3.02 -6.11 14.07
CA THR A 38 -1.78 -5.51 14.60
C THR A 38 -0.71 -6.58 14.84
N LEU A 39 -1.05 -7.70 15.49
CA LEU A 39 -0.12 -8.81 15.67
C LEU A 39 0.42 -9.34 14.34
N ALA A 40 -0.45 -9.51 13.33
CA ALA A 40 -0.04 -9.96 12.01
C ALA A 40 0.95 -9.02 11.33
N ARG A 41 0.71 -7.70 11.40
CA ARG A 41 1.63 -6.68 10.85
C ARG A 41 2.96 -6.68 11.58
N HIS A 42 2.97 -6.89 12.90
CA HIS A 42 4.21 -7.09 13.65
C HIS A 42 4.93 -8.36 13.20
N LEU A 43 4.24 -9.49 13.09
CA LEU A 43 4.83 -10.75 12.62
C LEU A 43 5.50 -10.62 11.25
N LYS A 44 4.93 -9.82 10.34
CA LYS A 44 5.51 -9.52 9.03
C LYS A 44 6.96 -9.04 9.10
N ARG A 45 7.28 -8.17 10.06
CA ARG A 45 8.62 -7.63 10.27
C ARG A 45 9.64 -8.67 10.74
N HIS A 46 9.17 -9.84 11.17
CA HIS A 46 9.96 -10.97 11.64
C HIS A 46 9.82 -12.20 10.73
N PHE A 47 9.38 -12.01 9.49
CA PHE A 47 9.42 -13.08 8.49
C PHE A 47 10.87 -13.46 8.19
N SER A 48 11.18 -14.74 8.37
CA SER A 48 12.53 -15.25 8.16
C SER A 48 12.48 -16.61 7.44
N LYS A 49 13.63 -17.05 6.93
CA LYS A 49 13.72 -18.35 6.24
C LYS A 49 13.62 -19.52 7.22
N GLU A 50 13.98 -19.28 8.48
CA GLU A 50 13.95 -20.25 9.58
C GLU A 50 12.52 -20.51 10.09
N HIS A 51 11.63 -19.55 9.89
CA HIS A 51 10.23 -19.61 10.35
C HIS A 51 9.23 -19.24 9.25
N PRO A 52 9.18 -19.99 8.14
CA PRO A 52 8.30 -19.69 7.01
C PRO A 52 6.81 -19.78 7.39
N GLU A 53 6.45 -20.59 8.39
CA GLU A 53 5.07 -20.74 8.87
C GLU A 53 4.45 -19.40 9.31
N ARG A 54 5.26 -18.48 9.84
CA ARG A 54 4.80 -17.17 10.32
C ARG A 54 4.15 -16.34 9.22
N ARG A 55 4.56 -16.51 7.96
CA ARG A 55 3.92 -15.84 6.81
C ARG A 55 2.47 -16.27 6.68
N ARG A 56 2.25 -17.58 6.63
CA ARG A 56 0.92 -18.18 6.52
C ARG A 56 0.06 -17.86 7.73
N ASP A 57 0.63 -17.85 8.93
CA ASP A 57 -0.11 -17.53 10.15
C ASP A 57 -0.50 -16.04 10.23
N ALA A 58 0.38 -15.13 9.79
CA ALA A 58 0.06 -13.70 9.68
C ALA A 58 -1.07 -13.45 8.65
N ILE A 59 -1.04 -14.15 7.51
CA ILE A 59 -2.14 -14.11 6.54
C ILE A 59 -3.45 -14.56 7.19
N GLN A 60 -3.47 -15.71 7.89
CA GLN A 60 -4.66 -16.21 8.56
C GLN A 60 -5.18 -15.27 9.65
N LEU A 61 -4.29 -14.58 10.36
CA LEU A 61 -4.66 -13.56 11.33
C LEU A 61 -5.40 -12.40 10.67
N ILE A 62 -4.88 -11.86 9.56
CA ILE A 62 -5.56 -10.78 8.84
C ILE A 62 -6.89 -11.27 8.25
N GLU A 63 -6.95 -12.45 7.64
CA GLU A 63 -8.20 -13.02 7.13
C GLU A 63 -9.27 -13.08 8.22
N SER A 64 -8.92 -13.61 9.39
CA SER A 64 -9.85 -13.66 10.52
C SER A 64 -10.22 -12.28 11.07
N SER A 65 -9.31 -11.30 11.02
CA SER A 65 -9.62 -9.92 11.43
C SER A 65 -10.67 -9.28 10.52
N ILE A 66 -10.63 -9.55 9.20
CA ILE A 66 -11.63 -9.03 8.25
C ILE A 66 -13.01 -9.56 8.58
N GLU A 67 -13.13 -10.86 8.83
CA GLU A 67 -14.40 -11.49 9.23
C GLU A 67 -14.95 -10.84 10.50
N MET A 68 -14.09 -10.60 11.49
CA MET A 68 -14.45 -9.98 12.76
C MET A 68 -14.86 -8.51 12.60
N PHE A 69 -14.13 -7.72 11.81
CA PHE A 69 -14.46 -6.31 11.58
C PHE A 69 -15.86 -6.09 11.01
N TYR A 70 -16.38 -7.02 10.20
CA TYR A 70 -17.77 -6.93 9.71
C TYR A 70 -18.82 -7.12 10.82
N SER A 71 -18.45 -7.76 11.93
CA SER A 71 -19.33 -8.02 13.08
C SER A 71 -19.08 -7.08 14.25
N GLU A 72 -17.89 -6.51 14.36
CA GLU A 72 -17.51 -5.56 15.40
C GLU A 72 -18.02 -4.16 15.03
N LYS A 73 -18.55 -3.46 16.03
CA LYS A 73 -18.95 -2.06 15.92
C LYS A 73 -18.17 -1.24 16.93
N ASP A 74 -17.79 -0.03 16.53
CA ASP A 74 -17.18 0.95 17.41
C ASP A 74 -18.16 1.42 18.51
N GLU A 75 -17.68 2.31 19.37
CA GLU A 75 -18.49 2.90 20.46
C GLU A 75 -19.72 3.69 19.96
N TYR A 76 -19.77 4.03 18.67
CA TYR A 76 -20.89 4.71 18.01
C TYR A 76 -21.78 3.77 17.20
N GLY A 77 -21.55 2.45 17.27
CA GLY A 77 -22.33 1.45 16.55
C GLY A 77 -22.00 1.33 15.06
N LYS A 78 -20.86 1.86 14.61
CA LYS A 78 -20.41 1.85 13.21
C LYS A 78 -19.33 0.80 12.96
N ILE A 79 -19.29 0.30 11.73
CA ILE A 79 -18.23 -0.61 11.26
C ILE A 79 -17.02 0.23 10.84
N GLU A 80 -15.83 -0.13 11.34
CA GLU A 80 -14.55 0.50 10.98
C GLU A 80 -14.09 0.04 9.58
N TYR A 81 -14.73 0.55 8.54
CA TYR A 81 -14.43 0.15 7.16
C TYR A 81 -13.00 0.48 6.72
N ASP A 82 -12.35 1.50 7.30
CA ASP A 82 -10.96 1.81 7.02
C ASP A 82 -10.03 0.65 7.43
N GLN A 83 -10.28 0.01 8.57
CA GLN A 83 -9.51 -1.14 9.04
C GLN A 83 -9.68 -2.35 8.13
N ILE A 84 -10.90 -2.57 7.63
CA ILE A 84 -11.20 -3.61 6.65
C ILE A 84 -10.41 -3.36 5.35
N ILE A 85 -10.41 -2.12 4.84
CA ILE A 85 -9.69 -1.77 3.61
C ILE A 85 -8.17 -1.93 3.81
N ARG A 86 -7.62 -1.53 4.96
CA ARG A 86 -6.21 -1.75 5.32
C ARG A 86 -5.88 -3.24 5.35
N ALA A 87 -6.74 -4.06 5.94
CA ALA A 87 -6.55 -5.51 5.98
C ALA A 87 -6.58 -6.14 4.58
N TYR A 88 -7.48 -5.72 3.69
CA TYR A 88 -7.47 -6.17 2.28
C TYR A 88 -6.20 -5.75 1.54
N LYS A 89 -5.72 -4.52 1.77
CA LYS A 89 -4.44 -4.02 1.22
C LYS A 89 -3.28 -4.92 1.63
N ASP A 90 -3.20 -5.24 2.91
CA ASP A 90 -2.14 -6.08 3.47
C ASP A 90 -2.21 -7.51 2.88
N LEU A 91 -3.40 -8.11 2.86
CA LEU A 91 -3.60 -9.44 2.29
C LEU A 91 -3.21 -9.52 0.82
N ALA A 92 -3.55 -8.53 0.01
CA ALA A 92 -3.24 -8.56 -1.42
C ALA A 92 -1.72 -8.68 -1.65
N ILE A 93 -0.93 -7.91 -0.92
CA ILE A 93 0.54 -7.97 -1.01
C ILE A 93 1.07 -9.28 -0.43
N TRP A 94 0.58 -9.73 0.73
CA TRP A 94 1.15 -10.91 1.38
C TRP A 94 0.82 -12.19 0.63
N TYR A 95 -0.38 -12.30 0.04
CA TYR A 95 -0.71 -13.40 -0.87
C TYR A 95 0.16 -13.40 -2.12
N TRP A 96 0.44 -12.22 -2.70
CA TRP A 96 1.36 -12.11 -3.83
C TRP A 96 2.74 -12.62 -3.45
N GLN A 97 3.30 -12.13 -2.35
CA GLN A 97 4.63 -12.53 -1.86
C GLN A 97 4.73 -14.03 -1.57
N GLU A 98 3.68 -14.62 -1.01
CA GLU A 98 3.66 -16.03 -0.62
C GLU A 98 3.44 -16.98 -1.80
N THR A 99 2.55 -16.62 -2.72
CA THR A 99 2.06 -17.56 -3.74
C THR A 99 2.51 -17.24 -5.16
N GLN A 100 2.94 -16.00 -5.41
CA GLN A 100 3.19 -15.46 -6.75
C GLN A 100 2.01 -15.67 -7.73
N ASN A 101 0.79 -15.82 -7.19
CA ASN A 101 -0.44 -15.97 -7.95
C ASN A 101 -1.26 -14.69 -7.83
N ALA A 102 -1.34 -13.91 -8.92
CA ALA A 102 -2.01 -12.62 -8.94
C ALA A 102 -3.56 -12.68 -8.87
N ASN A 103 -4.19 -13.85 -9.05
CA ASN A 103 -5.66 -13.96 -9.04
C ASN A 103 -6.26 -13.56 -7.70
N LYS A 104 -5.75 -14.12 -6.59
CA LYS A 104 -6.26 -13.82 -5.24
C LYS A 104 -6.00 -12.37 -4.83
N PRO A 105 -4.78 -11.81 -4.94
CA PRO A 105 -4.52 -10.39 -4.73
C PRO A 105 -5.43 -9.47 -5.55
N TYR A 106 -5.64 -9.77 -6.83
CA TYR A 106 -6.53 -9.01 -7.69
C TYR A 106 -7.97 -8.99 -7.16
N GLU A 107 -8.52 -10.14 -6.78
CA GLU A 107 -9.87 -10.20 -6.20
C GLU A 107 -9.97 -9.46 -4.86
N LEU A 108 -8.94 -9.52 -4.02
CA LEU A 108 -8.89 -8.76 -2.77
C LEU A 108 -8.93 -7.24 -3.02
N THR A 109 -8.25 -6.73 -4.05
CA THR A 109 -8.34 -5.31 -4.43
C THR A 109 -9.74 -4.91 -4.89
N LYS A 110 -10.47 -5.82 -5.55
CA LYS A 110 -11.85 -5.56 -5.98
C LYS A 110 -12.80 -5.47 -4.79
N GLU A 111 -12.65 -6.35 -3.79
CA GLU A 111 -13.44 -6.29 -2.56
C GLU A 111 -13.18 -4.99 -1.79
N ALA A 112 -11.91 -4.59 -1.65
CA ALA A 112 -11.56 -3.30 -1.04
C ALA A 112 -12.22 -2.11 -1.77
N LEU A 113 -12.18 -2.10 -3.11
CA LEU A 113 -12.80 -1.04 -3.91
C LEU A 113 -14.33 -1.03 -3.84
N LYS A 114 -14.97 -2.19 -3.63
CA LYS A 114 -16.41 -2.27 -3.42
C LYS A 114 -16.82 -1.55 -2.13
N ILE A 115 -16.02 -1.69 -1.07
CA ILE A 115 -16.22 -0.97 0.18
C ILE A 115 -15.99 0.53 -0.03
N ILE A 116 -14.85 0.91 -0.63
CA ILE A 116 -14.49 2.32 -0.88
C ILE A 116 -15.60 3.07 -1.62
N LYS A 117 -16.29 2.42 -2.58
CA LYS A 117 -17.41 3.03 -3.34
C LYS A 117 -18.63 3.37 -2.49
N GLN A 118 -18.77 2.77 -1.31
CA GLN A 118 -19.88 3.02 -0.39
C GLN A 118 -19.55 4.11 0.64
N LEU A 119 -18.28 4.50 0.71
CA LEU A 119 -17.77 5.46 1.69
C LEU A 119 -17.70 6.86 1.09
N THR A 120 -17.84 7.86 1.94
CA THR A 120 -17.52 9.24 1.55
C THR A 120 -16.00 9.40 1.48
N ASP A 121 -15.55 10.46 0.81
CA ASP A 121 -14.12 10.76 0.73
C ASP A 121 -13.48 11.02 2.10
N ALA A 122 -14.25 11.47 3.09
CA ALA A 122 -13.76 11.74 4.44
C ALA A 122 -13.50 10.46 5.25
N ASP A 123 -14.12 9.34 4.86
CA ASP A 123 -14.07 8.08 5.62
C ASP A 123 -12.83 7.23 5.30
N VAL A 124 -12.06 7.58 4.25
CA VAL A 124 -10.90 6.80 3.81
C VAL A 124 -9.63 7.64 3.92
N PRO A 125 -8.63 7.20 4.71
CA PRO A 125 -7.33 7.85 4.76
C PRO A 125 -6.71 8.02 3.38
N PHE A 126 -6.07 9.18 3.15
CA PHE A 126 -5.56 9.62 1.84
C PHE A 126 -4.84 8.51 1.07
N GLY A 127 -3.78 7.94 1.66
CA GLY A 127 -2.90 7.03 0.95
C GLY A 127 -3.56 5.72 0.53
N ILE A 128 -4.51 5.22 1.33
CA ILE A 128 -5.08 3.88 1.15
C ILE A 128 -5.82 3.76 -0.17
N ARG A 129 -6.64 4.77 -0.52
CA ARG A 129 -7.45 4.73 -1.73
C ARG A 129 -6.57 4.58 -2.98
N GLY A 130 -5.55 5.43 -3.11
CA GLY A 130 -4.61 5.35 -4.21
C GLY A 130 -3.76 4.07 -4.20
N GLN A 131 -3.35 3.57 -3.03
CA GLN A 131 -2.62 2.30 -2.91
C GLN A 131 -3.44 1.10 -3.40
N ILE A 132 -4.72 1.02 -3.04
CA ILE A 132 -5.62 -0.05 -3.52
C ILE A 132 -5.77 0.02 -5.04
N TRP A 133 -5.92 1.23 -5.60
CA TRP A 133 -5.97 1.41 -7.06
C TRP A 133 -4.67 1.00 -7.75
N TYR A 134 -3.53 1.40 -7.19
CA TYR A 134 -2.22 0.96 -7.67
C TYR A 134 -2.10 -0.57 -7.69
N GLN A 135 -2.41 -1.23 -6.57
CA GLN A 135 -2.36 -2.69 -6.46
C GLN A 135 -3.29 -3.36 -7.47
N ARG A 136 -4.50 -2.81 -7.65
CA ARG A 136 -5.45 -3.30 -8.64
C ARG A 136 -4.87 -3.27 -10.03
N TRP A 137 -4.35 -2.13 -10.48
CA TRP A 137 -3.79 -2.00 -11.83
C TRP A 137 -2.55 -2.87 -12.00
N PHE A 138 -1.71 -2.94 -10.97
CA PHE A 138 -0.55 -3.83 -10.96
C PHE A 138 -0.94 -5.30 -11.15
N PHE A 139 -1.84 -5.84 -10.32
CA PHE A 139 -2.24 -7.24 -10.45
C PHE A 139 -3.01 -7.51 -11.74
N LEU A 140 -3.79 -6.54 -12.24
CA LEU A 140 -4.43 -6.63 -13.55
C LEU A 140 -3.39 -6.78 -14.67
N SER A 141 -2.29 -6.03 -14.60
CA SER A 141 -1.15 -6.15 -15.51
C SER A 141 -0.48 -7.52 -15.43
N ILE A 142 -0.22 -8.03 -14.22
CA ILE A 142 0.39 -9.36 -14.02
C ILE A 142 -0.50 -10.47 -14.60
N LEU A 143 -1.81 -10.32 -14.55
CA LEU A 143 -2.78 -11.23 -15.18
C LEU A 143 -2.84 -11.12 -16.72
N GLY A 144 -1.92 -10.39 -17.36
CA GLY A 144 -1.84 -10.25 -18.81
C GLY A 144 -2.74 -9.16 -19.38
N HIS A 145 -3.37 -8.33 -18.54
CA HIS A 145 -4.29 -7.27 -18.97
C HIS A 145 -3.67 -5.87 -18.91
N GLU A 146 -2.38 -5.73 -19.23
CA GLU A 146 -1.59 -4.48 -19.19
C GLU A 146 -2.28 -3.31 -19.90
N LYS A 147 -2.78 -3.51 -21.13
CA LYS A 147 -3.47 -2.44 -21.90
C LYS A 147 -4.69 -1.92 -21.17
N LYS A 148 -5.45 -2.82 -20.52
CA LYS A 148 -6.64 -2.46 -19.76
C LYS A 148 -6.27 -1.71 -18.49
N ALA A 149 -5.24 -2.16 -17.77
CA ALA A 149 -4.73 -1.50 -16.57
C ALA A 149 -4.27 -0.06 -16.87
N LYS A 150 -3.48 0.14 -17.93
CA LYS A 150 -3.05 1.47 -18.38
C LYS A 150 -4.22 2.37 -18.79
N ALA A 151 -5.17 1.84 -19.56
CA ALA A 151 -6.33 2.63 -20.00
C ALA A 151 -7.22 3.05 -18.82
N GLU A 152 -7.44 2.15 -17.85
CA GLU A 152 -8.20 2.44 -16.62
C GLU A 152 -7.50 3.49 -15.77
N CYS A 153 -6.18 3.36 -15.57
CA CYS A 153 -5.38 4.33 -14.84
C CYS A 153 -5.41 5.72 -15.50
N ALA A 154 -5.12 5.80 -16.80
CA ALA A 154 -5.11 7.06 -17.54
C ALA A 154 -6.48 7.77 -17.48
N LYS A 155 -7.58 7.00 -17.61
CA LYS A 155 -8.93 7.54 -17.47
C LYS A 155 -9.16 8.11 -16.06
N MET A 156 -8.77 7.39 -15.01
CA MET A 156 -8.95 7.88 -13.63
C MET A 156 -8.13 9.13 -13.33
N ILE A 157 -6.90 9.21 -13.83
CA ILE A 157 -6.07 10.42 -13.72
C ILE A 157 -6.78 11.60 -14.39
N GLU A 158 -7.27 11.43 -15.62
CA GLU A 158 -7.96 12.49 -16.36
C GLU A 158 -9.27 12.91 -15.68
N ASP A 159 -10.05 11.95 -15.17
CA ASP A 159 -11.30 12.21 -14.44
C ASP A 159 -11.08 12.99 -13.14
N ILE A 160 -9.87 12.98 -12.58
CA ILE A 160 -9.49 13.66 -11.34
C ILE A 160 -8.83 15.02 -11.61
N LYS A 161 -8.02 15.12 -12.67
CA LYS A 161 -7.16 16.28 -12.99
C LYS A 161 -7.86 17.64 -12.96
N TYR A 162 -9.12 17.70 -13.37
CA TYR A 162 -9.87 18.96 -13.50
C TYR A 162 -10.92 19.19 -12.42
N LYS A 163 -10.95 18.35 -11.39
CA LYS A 163 -11.94 18.47 -10.32
C LYS A 163 -11.27 18.98 -9.05
N TYR A 164 -11.91 19.96 -8.40
CA TYR A 164 -11.60 20.31 -7.02
C TYR A 164 -12.09 19.18 -6.12
N LEU A 165 -11.25 18.17 -5.93
CA LEU A 165 -11.57 17.01 -5.13
C LEU A 165 -10.95 17.13 -3.74
N SER A 166 -11.55 16.41 -2.81
CA SER A 166 -11.00 16.23 -1.48
C SER A 166 -9.59 15.64 -1.56
N TYR A 167 -8.80 15.92 -0.53
CA TYR A 167 -7.44 15.42 -0.40
C TYR A 167 -7.37 13.91 -0.71
N SER A 168 -8.23 13.08 -0.11
CA SER A 168 -8.18 11.62 -0.27
C SER A 168 -8.40 11.09 -1.69
N VAL A 169 -9.07 11.83 -2.57
CA VAL A 169 -9.22 11.45 -3.98
C VAL A 169 -7.96 11.78 -4.78
N ASN A 170 -7.22 12.82 -4.40
CA ASN A 170 -5.97 13.21 -5.06
C ASN A 170 -4.86 12.15 -4.90
N SER A 171 -4.98 11.24 -3.94
CA SER A 171 -4.05 10.11 -3.83
C SER A 171 -4.07 9.19 -5.06
N ILE A 172 -5.23 9.04 -5.71
CA ILE A 172 -5.35 8.25 -6.95
C ILE A 172 -4.51 8.88 -8.06
N TYR A 173 -4.44 10.22 -8.13
CA TYR A 173 -3.59 10.90 -9.10
C TYR A 173 -2.12 10.56 -8.87
N TYR A 174 -1.62 10.71 -7.64
CA TYR A 174 -0.25 10.33 -7.27
C TYR A 174 0.05 8.87 -7.61
N PHE A 175 -0.77 7.94 -7.12
CA PHE A 175 -0.55 6.51 -7.31
C PHE A 175 -0.78 6.04 -8.76
N GLY A 176 -1.63 6.72 -9.52
CA GLY A 176 -1.81 6.48 -10.95
C GLY A 176 -0.57 6.85 -11.75
N HIS A 177 0.01 8.01 -11.46
CA HIS A 177 1.28 8.41 -12.04
C HIS A 177 2.42 7.49 -11.64
N LEU A 178 2.48 7.05 -10.38
CA LEU A 178 3.45 6.05 -9.93
C LEU A 178 3.30 4.71 -10.69
N PHE A 179 2.07 4.23 -10.87
CA PHE A 179 1.79 3.02 -11.65
C PHE A 179 2.30 3.15 -13.10
N LEU A 180 1.91 4.23 -13.80
CA LEU A 180 2.32 4.44 -15.19
C LEU A 180 3.83 4.58 -15.32
N SER A 181 4.46 5.32 -14.41
CA SER A 181 5.91 5.43 -14.30
C SER A 181 6.59 4.05 -14.27
N ASN A 182 6.15 3.18 -13.36
CA ASN A 182 6.70 1.82 -13.22
C ASN A 182 6.47 1.00 -14.50
N ARG A 183 5.30 1.14 -15.15
CA ARG A 183 5.05 0.43 -16.42
C ARG A 183 5.96 0.91 -17.55
N TYR A 184 6.25 2.21 -17.64
CA TYR A 184 7.15 2.75 -18.66
C TYR A 184 8.60 2.33 -18.42
N GLN A 185 9.03 2.26 -17.15
CA GLN A 185 10.34 1.73 -16.80
C GLN A 185 10.49 0.25 -17.18
N TRP A 186 9.45 -0.58 -17.03
CA TRP A 186 9.49 -1.98 -17.49
C TRP A 186 9.70 -2.09 -19.00
N SER A 187 9.15 -1.16 -19.78
CA SER A 187 9.41 -1.04 -21.22
C SER A 187 10.68 -0.26 -21.57
N GLN A 188 11.50 0.09 -20.58
CA GLN A 188 12.73 0.90 -20.73
C GLN A 188 12.52 2.28 -21.34
N ASP A 189 11.30 2.80 -21.33
CA ASP A 189 10.98 4.18 -21.73
C ASP A 189 11.13 5.10 -20.52
N TYR A 190 12.38 5.37 -20.15
CA TYR A 190 12.71 6.16 -18.97
C TYR A 190 12.25 7.62 -19.06
N LEU A 191 12.15 8.20 -20.26
CA LEU A 191 11.69 9.58 -20.42
C LEU A 191 10.20 9.71 -20.07
N SER A 192 9.37 8.77 -20.57
CA SER A 192 7.96 8.70 -20.17
C SER A 192 7.81 8.37 -18.68
N ALA A 193 8.65 7.47 -18.16
CA ALA A 193 8.63 7.13 -16.75
C ALA A 193 8.92 8.35 -15.85
N ILE A 194 9.99 9.11 -16.15
CA ILE A 194 10.33 10.36 -15.46
C ILE A 194 9.19 11.37 -15.55
N LYS A 195 8.59 11.57 -16.74
CA LYS A 195 7.46 12.49 -16.90
C LYS A 195 6.32 12.15 -15.93
N HIS A 196 6.00 10.87 -15.78
CA HIS A 196 4.97 10.46 -14.82
C HIS A 196 5.39 10.66 -13.36
N LEU A 197 6.65 10.42 -13.00
CA LEU A 197 7.17 10.77 -11.68
C LEU A 197 7.06 12.27 -11.39
N GLU A 198 7.39 13.14 -12.34
CA GLU A 198 7.30 14.60 -12.19
C GLU A 198 5.86 15.06 -11.93
N GLU A 199 4.89 14.50 -12.67
CA GLU A 199 3.47 14.80 -12.51
C GLU A 199 2.94 14.33 -11.14
N GLY A 200 3.33 13.13 -10.69
CA GLY A 200 2.98 12.64 -9.36
C GLY A 200 3.61 13.46 -8.23
N ALA A 201 4.86 13.89 -8.41
CA ALA A 201 5.65 14.60 -7.39
C ALA A 201 5.03 15.93 -6.95
N GLN A 202 4.21 16.57 -7.80
CA GLN A 202 3.50 17.80 -7.48
C GLN A 202 2.54 17.66 -6.29
N TYR A 203 2.14 16.43 -5.96
CA TYR A 203 1.19 16.14 -4.89
C TYR A 203 1.88 15.63 -3.62
N ILE A 204 3.20 15.44 -3.63
CA ILE A 204 3.95 14.98 -2.45
C ILE A 204 3.92 16.02 -1.34
N ASP A 205 3.96 17.32 -1.63
CA ASP A 205 3.84 18.38 -0.60
C ASP A 205 2.52 18.31 0.18
N LEU A 206 1.44 17.81 -0.45
CA LEU A 206 0.16 17.59 0.23
C LEU A 206 0.23 16.39 1.18
N ILE A 207 1.11 15.45 0.87
CA ILE A 207 1.38 14.24 1.64
C ILE A 207 2.32 14.61 2.77
N ASP A 208 3.56 14.94 2.46
CA ASP A 208 4.65 15.16 3.40
C ASP A 208 5.17 16.60 3.33
N GLY A 209 4.89 17.38 4.37
CA GLY A 209 5.39 18.75 4.54
C GLY A 209 6.92 18.86 4.65
N SER A 210 7.65 17.74 4.72
CA SER A 210 9.11 17.70 4.65
C SER A 210 9.65 17.74 3.21
N TRP A 211 8.81 17.57 2.18
CA TRP A 211 9.22 17.55 0.77
C TRP A 211 9.94 18.83 0.33
N LYS A 212 9.57 19.98 0.92
CA LYS A 212 10.30 21.25 0.75
C LYS A 212 11.81 21.14 0.98
N PHE A 213 12.26 20.25 1.85
CA PHE A 213 13.68 20.01 2.13
C PHE A 213 14.35 19.13 1.08
N GLN A 214 13.58 18.30 0.38
CA GLN A 214 14.06 17.43 -0.70
C GLN A 214 14.00 18.11 -2.08
N TYR A 215 13.29 19.24 -2.22
CA TYR A 215 13.05 19.91 -3.50
C TYR A 215 14.34 20.27 -4.27
N LYS A 216 15.38 20.73 -3.57
CA LYS A 216 16.68 21.02 -4.21
C LYS A 216 17.32 19.75 -4.79
N LYS A 217 17.29 18.65 -4.04
CA LYS A 217 17.80 17.35 -4.49
C LYS A 217 16.99 16.84 -5.69
N TYR A 218 15.66 16.97 -5.65
CA TYR A 218 14.77 16.64 -6.76
C TYR A 218 15.14 17.40 -8.05
N LYS A 219 15.37 18.72 -7.96
CA LYS A 219 15.78 19.53 -9.12
C LYS A 219 17.12 19.10 -9.71
N ASN A 220 18.12 18.85 -8.87
CA ASN A 220 19.43 18.39 -9.33
C ASN A 220 19.35 17.03 -10.05
N LEU A 221 18.48 16.13 -9.60
CA LEU A 221 18.31 14.84 -10.27
C LEU A 221 17.70 14.99 -11.67
N LEU A 222 16.76 15.93 -11.85
CA LEU A 222 16.15 16.18 -13.16
C LEU A 222 17.13 16.71 -14.20
N GLU A 223 18.26 17.31 -13.81
CA GLU A 223 19.32 17.72 -14.74
C GLU A 223 19.95 16.52 -15.49
N LEU A 224 19.84 15.31 -14.92
CA LEU A 224 20.29 14.07 -15.55
C LEU A 224 19.30 13.53 -16.59
N LYS A 225 18.10 14.11 -16.73
CA LYS A 225 17.02 13.56 -17.57
C LYS A 225 17.42 13.35 -19.02
N ASP A 226 18.12 14.31 -19.62
CA ASP A 226 18.48 14.24 -21.05
C ASP A 226 19.81 13.50 -21.28
N SER A 227 20.72 13.53 -20.30
CA SER A 227 22.07 12.95 -20.41
C SER A 227 22.15 11.50 -19.95
N ASN A 228 21.39 11.11 -18.93
CA ASN A 228 21.31 9.76 -18.39
C ASN A 228 19.91 9.48 -17.79
N PRO A 229 18.89 9.25 -18.64
CA PRO A 229 17.51 9.10 -18.19
C PRO A 229 17.30 7.89 -17.28
N LYS A 230 18.05 6.80 -17.45
CA LYS A 230 17.96 5.64 -16.56
C LYS A 230 18.40 6.00 -15.13
N GLN A 231 19.57 6.60 -14.97
CA GLN A 231 20.07 7.02 -13.66
C GLN A 231 19.19 8.10 -13.03
N CYS A 232 18.68 9.02 -13.85
CA CYS A 232 17.72 10.03 -13.42
C CYS A 232 16.47 9.37 -12.82
N TYR A 233 15.87 8.42 -13.54
CA TYR A 233 14.72 7.66 -13.06
C TYR A 233 15.02 6.93 -11.74
N GLU A 234 16.08 6.13 -11.68
CA GLU A 234 16.41 5.30 -10.51
C GLU A 234 16.63 6.17 -9.25
N ASN A 235 17.27 7.32 -9.40
CA ASN A 235 17.47 8.24 -8.28
C ASN A 235 16.18 8.99 -7.89
N LEU A 236 15.36 9.37 -8.86
CA LEU A 236 14.09 10.07 -8.63
C LEU A 236 13.07 9.15 -7.96
N SER A 237 12.94 7.90 -8.40
CA SER A 237 12.00 6.94 -7.83
C SER A 237 12.29 6.71 -6.35
N VAL A 238 13.56 6.49 -5.99
CA VAL A 238 13.99 6.35 -4.60
C VAL A 238 13.70 7.61 -3.77
N LEU A 239 13.93 8.80 -4.34
CA LEU A 239 13.65 10.05 -3.63
C LEU A 239 12.15 10.24 -3.36
N ILE A 240 11.31 10.02 -4.37
CA ILE A 240 9.85 10.16 -4.30
C ILE A 240 9.24 9.12 -3.37
N GLU A 241 9.69 7.86 -3.46
CA GLU A 241 9.25 6.81 -2.56
C GLU A 241 9.55 7.18 -1.11
N ASN A 242 10.78 7.54 -0.77
CA ASN A 242 11.15 7.91 0.60
C ASN A 242 10.32 9.07 1.16
N ALA A 243 9.95 10.06 0.34
CA ALA A 243 9.08 11.15 0.77
C ALA A 243 7.64 10.69 1.05
N SER A 244 7.14 9.72 0.28
CA SER A 244 5.79 9.16 0.49
C SER A 244 5.68 8.20 1.68
N HIS A 245 6.81 7.72 2.24
CA HIS A 245 6.86 6.81 3.40
C HIS A 245 6.75 7.51 4.76
N ASN A 246 6.71 8.85 4.81
CA ASN A 246 6.58 9.60 6.07
C ASN A 246 5.16 9.59 6.67
N TYR A 247 4.18 8.93 6.01
CA TYR A 247 2.95 8.51 6.67
C TYR A 247 3.10 7.06 7.12
N PRO A 248 2.82 6.73 8.39
CA PRO A 248 2.97 5.40 8.94
C PRO A 248 1.82 4.50 8.45
N ASP A 249 1.70 4.31 7.15
CA ASP A 249 0.96 3.23 6.54
C ASP A 249 2.00 2.16 6.23
N TRP A 250 2.31 1.39 7.27
CA TRP A 250 3.21 0.24 7.30
C TRP A 250 3.36 -0.41 5.91
N GLU A 251 4.42 -0.01 5.21
CA GLU A 251 5.02 -0.74 4.09
C GLU A 251 4.21 -0.81 2.77
N PHE A 252 3.75 0.32 2.22
CA PHE A 252 3.63 0.39 0.75
C PHE A 252 5.00 0.68 0.14
N ASP A 253 5.62 -0.35 -0.44
CA ASP A 253 6.86 -0.23 -1.20
C ASP A 253 6.62 -0.79 -2.61
N SER A 254 6.66 0.09 -3.61
CA SER A 254 6.46 -0.27 -5.02
C SER A 254 7.53 -1.24 -5.54
N PHE A 255 8.73 -1.26 -4.95
CA PHE A 255 9.85 -2.10 -5.33
C PHE A 255 9.61 -3.57 -4.96
N TYR A 256 9.00 -3.86 -3.81
CA TYR A 256 8.62 -5.23 -3.44
C TYR A 256 7.43 -5.79 -4.24
N ILE A 257 6.69 -4.91 -4.91
CA ILE A 257 5.61 -5.31 -5.80
C ILE A 257 6.16 -5.55 -7.22
N ALA A 258 7.17 -4.79 -7.64
CA ALA A 258 7.66 -4.78 -9.02
C ALA A 258 8.87 -5.70 -9.32
N ASN A 259 9.53 -6.26 -8.31
CA ASN A 259 10.61 -7.26 -8.45
C ASN A 259 10.15 -8.65 -8.01
#